data_AF-Q14MR7-F1
#
_entry.id   AF-Q14MR7-F1
#
_cell.length_a   1.000
_cell.length_b   1.000
_cell.length_c   1.000
_cell.angle_alpha   90.00
_cell.angle_beta   90.00
_cell.angle_gamma   90.00
#
_symmetry.space_group_name_H-M   'P 1'
#
loop_
_entity.id
_entity.type
_entity.pdbx_description
1 polymer ?
#
loop_
_entity_poly.entity_id
_entity_poly.type
_entity_poly.pdbx_seq_one_letter_code
_entity_poly.pdbx_strand_id
1 'polypeptide(L)' 'MICCTSITKCNFCDAGKPHQKPLIEYMNSELRYWFPKGADFNNVSQKRIDWVVNNRKNEKLRPCLKWISAKEMFLHHNI' A
#
# COMPACT_ATOMS: atom_id res chain seq x y z
N MET A 1 -6.02 18.27 -2.88
CA MET A 1 -6.74 18.19 -4.16
C MET A 1 -5.89 17.32 -5.07
N ILE A 2 -6.18 16.02 -5.19
CA ILE A 2 -5.54 15.20 -6.22
C ILE A 2 -6.20 15.65 -7.52
N CYS A 3 -5.45 16.33 -8.37
CA CYS A 3 -5.94 16.73 -9.68
C CYS A 3 -6.20 15.45 -10.48
N CYS A 4 -7.48 15.10 -10.68
CA CYS A 4 -7.91 14.00 -11.53
C CYS A 4 -7.65 14.40 -12.99
N THR A 5 -6.43 14.16 -13.48
CA THR A 5 -6.04 14.41 -14.88
C THR A 5 -6.19 13.17 -15.77
N SER A 6 -6.64 12.04 -15.22
CA SER A 6 -6.91 10.79 -15.94
C SER A 6 -8.41 10.45 -15.92
N ILE A 7 -8.88 9.74 -16.96
CA ILE A 7 -10.27 9.30 -17.17
C ILE A 7 -10.64 8.20 -16.16
N THR A 8 -10.42 8.46 -14.88
CA THR A 8 -10.53 7.48 -13.81
C THR A 8 -11.50 8.00 -12.76
N LYS A 9 -12.50 7.19 -12.41
CA LYS A 9 -13.51 7.56 -11.41
C LYS A 9 -12.88 7.68 -10.03
N CYS A 10 -12.96 8.87 -9.42
CA CYS A 10 -12.51 9.10 -8.05
C CYS A 10 -13.62 8.78 -7.06
N ASN A 11 -13.37 7.86 -6.14
CA ASN A 11 -14.31 7.49 -5.08
C ASN A 11 -13.77 7.95 -3.72
N PHE A 12 -14.55 8.80 -3.03
CA PHE A 12 -14.24 9.31 -1.70
C PHE A 12 -14.96 8.51 -0.62
N CYS A 13 -14.47 8.64 0.62
CA CYS A 13 -15.11 8.09 1.81
C CYS A 13 -15.75 9.23 2.61
N ASP A 14 -16.72 8.89 3.44
CA ASP A 14 -17.35 9.82 4.37
C ASP A 14 -16.31 10.37 5.35
N ALA A 15 -16.45 11.66 5.68
CA ALA A 15 -15.61 12.30 6.68
C ALA A 15 -15.72 11.56 8.03
N GLY A 16 -14.58 11.35 8.70
CA GLY A 16 -14.53 10.68 9.99
C GLY A 16 -14.78 9.17 9.96
N LYS A 17 -14.87 8.53 8.78
CA LYS A 17 -15.08 7.08 8.64
C LYS A 17 -13.87 6.35 8.03
N PRO A 18 -12.73 6.27 8.74
CA PRO A 18 -11.53 5.60 8.23
C PRO A 18 -11.74 4.10 7.95
N HIS A 19 -12.71 3.48 8.63
CA HIS A 19 -13.08 2.07 8.44
C HIS A 19 -13.68 1.76 7.05
N GLN A 20 -14.02 2.77 6.24
CA GLN A 20 -14.40 2.56 4.83
C GLN A 20 -13.20 2.22 3.93
N LYS A 21 -11.96 2.35 4.43
CA LYS A 21 -10.73 1.95 3.75
C LYS A 21 -9.82 1.11 4.67
N PRO A 22 -10.32 0.04 5.30
CA PRO A 22 -9.62 -0.61 6.40
C PRO A 22 -8.31 -1.27 5.95
N LEU A 23 -8.27 -1.81 4.73
CA LEU A 23 -7.06 -2.41 4.15
C LEU A 23 -5.97 -1.39 3.84
N ILE A 24 -6.35 -0.19 3.39
CA ILE A 24 -5.38 0.89 3.10
C ILE A 24 -4.77 1.39 4.42
N GLU A 25 -5.58 1.55 5.46
CA GLU A 25 -5.09 1.94 6.78
C GLU A 25 -4.12 0.90 7.36
N TYR A 26 -4.44 -0.39 7.23
CA TYR A 26 -3.52 -1.47 7.61
C TYR A 26 -2.20 -1.41 6.83
N MET A 27 -2.27 -1.22 5.50
CA MET A 27 -1.08 -1.13 4.66
C MET A 27 -0.21 0.08 4.99
N ASN A 28 -0.82 1.20 5.36
CA ASN A 28 -0.11 2.39 5.83
C ASN A 28 0.57 2.15 7.18
N SER A 29 -0.07 1.43 8.10
CA SER A 29 0.57 1.02 9.37
C SER A 29 1.84 0.20 9.12
N GLU A 30 1.77 -0.76 8.20
CA GLU A 30 2.95 -1.55 7.81
C GLU A 30 4.04 -0.69 7.16
N LEU A 31 3.70 0.38 6.40
CA LEU A 31 4.73 1.31 5.89
C LEU A 31 5.38 2.07 7.04
N ARG A 32 4.58 2.55 8.00
CA ARG A 32 5.07 3.32 9.15
C ARG A 32 6.00 2.54 10.05
N TYR A 33 5.88 1.22 10.09
CA TYR A 33 6.84 0.35 10.76
C TYR A 33 8.26 0.48 10.17
N TRP A 34 8.38 0.58 8.84
CA TRP A 34 9.67 0.70 8.15
C TRP A 34 10.16 2.14 8.01
N PHE A 35 9.21 3.08 7.88
CA PHE A 35 9.42 4.51 7.71
C PHE A 35 8.63 5.25 8.78
N PRO A 36 9.21 5.45 9.99
CA PRO A 36 8.49 6.04 11.10
C PRO A 36 7.99 7.45 10.76
N LYS A 37 7.01 7.91 11.54
CA LYS A 37 6.44 9.25 11.36
C LYS A 37 7.55 10.30 11.41
N GLY A 38 7.61 11.18 10.41
CA GLY A 38 8.67 12.18 10.27
C GLY A 38 9.86 11.73 9.41
N ALA A 39 9.84 10.50 8.87
CA ALA A 39 10.82 10.08 7.88
C ALA A 39 10.73 10.94 6.61
N ASP A 40 11.83 11.58 6.25
CA ASP A 40 11.99 12.29 4.98
C ASP A 40 12.44 11.30 3.91
N PHE A 41 11.55 11.00 2.97
CA PHE A 41 11.83 10.08 1.86
C PHE A 41 12.91 10.59 0.92
N ASN A 42 13.20 11.91 0.88
CA ASN A 42 14.32 12.44 0.09
C ASN A 42 15.68 11.95 0.61
N ASN A 43 15.75 11.62 1.90
CA ASN A 43 16.95 11.08 2.54
C ASN A 43 16.98 9.54 2.57
N VAL A 44 16.00 8.89 1.95
CA VAL A 44 15.92 7.43 1.83
C VAL A 44 16.29 7.04 0.41
N SER A 45 17.26 6.14 0.27
CA SER A 45 17.63 5.65 -1.06
C SER A 45 16.47 4.89 -1.71
N GLN A 46 16.29 5.09 -3.02
CA GLN A 46 15.28 4.37 -3.79
C GLN A 46 15.39 2.85 -3.61
N LYS A 47 16.61 2.31 -3.57
CA LYS A 47 16.88 0.89 -3.29
C LYS A 47 16.26 0.40 -1.99
N ARG A 48 16.30 1.22 -0.91
CA ARG A 48 15.69 0.85 0.38
C ARG A 48 14.17 0.86 0.28
N ILE A 49 13.59 1.85 -0.40
CA ILE A 49 12.14 1.94 -0.64
C ILE A 49 11.67 0.71 -1.43
N ASP A 50 12.33 0.42 -2.54
CA ASP A 50 12.01 -0.73 -3.40
C ASP A 50 12.14 -2.04 -2.65
N TRP A 51 13.20 -2.18 -1.83
CA TRP A 51 13.40 -3.40 -1.04
C TRP A 51 12.26 -3.61 -0.04
N VAL A 52 11.83 -2.56 0.66
CA VAL A 52 10.71 -2.64 1.60
C VAL A 52 9.42 -2.98 0.85
N VAL A 53 9.06 -2.24 -0.19
CA VAL A 53 7.80 -2.43 -0.92
C VAL A 53 7.74 -3.82 -1.55
N ASN A 54 8.77 -4.20 -2.31
CA ASN A 54 8.76 -5.46 -3.05
C ASN A 54 8.93 -6.65 -2.09
N ASN A 55 10.01 -6.71 -1.32
CA ASN A 55 10.36 -7.91 -0.56
C ASN A 55 9.60 -8.02 0.76
N ARG A 56 9.25 -6.91 1.42
CA ARG A 56 8.56 -6.96 2.72
C ARG A 56 7.05 -6.84 2.63
N LYS A 57 6.50 -6.32 1.53
CA LYS A 57 5.04 -6.10 1.40
C LYS A 57 4.40 -6.91 0.29
N ASN A 58 4.94 -6.83 -0.93
CA ASN A 58 4.36 -7.50 -2.10
C ASN A 58 4.60 -9.01 -2.08
N GLU A 59 5.80 -9.44 -1.68
CA GLU A 59 6.17 -10.85 -1.52
C GLU A 59 5.70 -11.46 -0.17
N LYS A 60 5.15 -10.65 0.76
CA LYS A 60 4.71 -11.14 2.08
C LYS A 60 3.49 -12.04 1.92
N LEU A 61 3.60 -13.29 2.37
CA LEU A 61 2.48 -14.23 2.48
C LEU A 61 1.48 -13.74 3.51
N ARG A 62 0.19 -13.83 3.18
CA ARG A 62 -0.89 -13.34 4.04
C ARG A 62 -1.92 -14.44 4.32
N PRO A 63 -2.27 -14.70 5.59
CA PRO A 63 -3.32 -15.67 5.91
C PRO A 63 -4.66 -15.32 5.24
N CYS A 64 -5.02 -14.03 5.17
CA CYS A 64 -6.24 -13.57 4.51
C CYS A 64 -6.28 -13.82 3.00
N LEU A 65 -5.13 -14.11 2.38
CA LEU A 65 -5.02 -14.46 0.98
C LEU A 65 -4.83 -15.98 0.77
N LYS A 66 -5.02 -16.82 1.79
CA LYS A 66 -4.68 -18.27 1.74
C LYS A 66 -3.18 -18.54 1.58
N TRP A 67 -2.35 -17.76 2.28
CA TRP A 67 -0.89 -17.94 2.31
C TRP A 67 -0.17 -17.75 0.98
N ILE A 68 -0.75 -16.95 0.08
CA ILE A 68 -0.07 -16.44 -1.12
C ILE A 68 0.22 -14.95 -0.97
N SER A 69 1.13 -14.44 -1.78
CA SER A 69 1.58 -13.05 -1.73
C SER A 69 0.62 -12.12 -2.48
N ALA A 70 0.71 -10.82 -2.18
CA ALA A 70 -0.08 -9.82 -2.91
C ALA A 70 0.34 -9.75 -4.39
N LYS A 71 1.64 -9.97 -4.66
CA LYS A 71 2.19 -10.03 -6.01
C LYS A 71 1.62 -11.21 -6.79
N GLU A 72 1.61 -12.40 -6.19
CA GLU A 72 1.05 -13.60 -6.81
C GLU A 72 -0.44 -13.41 -7.10
N MET A 73 -1.21 -12.93 -6.11
CA MET A 73 -2.64 -12.62 -6.30
C MET A 73 -2.89 -11.67 -7.47
N PHE A 74 -2.09 -10.62 -7.62
CA PHE A 74 -2.22 -9.67 -8.72
C PHE A 74 -1.97 -10.34 -10.08
N LEU A 75 -0.91 -11.14 -10.20
CA LEU A 75 -0.56 -11.84 -11.44
C LEU A 75 -1.57 -12.92 -11.83
N HIS A 76 -2.16 -13.61 -10.85
CA HIS A 76 -3.16 -14.66 -11.12
C HIS A 76 -4.51 -14.11 -11.58
N HIS A 77 -4.89 -12.91 -11.13
CA HIS A 77 -6.21 -12.35 -11.40
C HIS A 77 -6.25 -11.32 -12.54
N ASN A 78 -5.09 -10.93 -13.11
CA ASN A 78 -4.96 -10.05 -14.28
C ASN A 78 -6.04 -8.95 -14.35
N ILE A 79 -6.05 -8.08 -13.33
CA ILE A 79 -6.79 -6.81 -13.33
C ILE A 79 -5.86 -5.70 -13.78
#